data_AF-A0A4W5PIB0-F1
#
_entry.id   AF-A0A4W5PIB0-F1
#
_cell.length_a   1.000
_cell.length_b   1.000
_cell.length_c   1.000
_cell.angle_alpha   90.00
_cell.angle_beta   90.00
_cell.angle_gamma   90.00
#
_symmetry.space_group_name_H-M   'P 1'
#
loop_
_entity.id
_entity.type
_entity.pdbx_description
1 polymer ?
#
loop_
_entity_poly.entity_id
_entity_poly.type
_entity_poly.pdbx_seq_one_letter_code
_entity_poly.pdbx_strand_id
1 'polypeptide(L)'
;MKTSMKILTSSMKLRTMTSLENVTLNIAVTGESGSGKSTFVNALLGLDGDGDHHEGHQILPPHQPNVKIWDLSGIGTPNFKAKKYLKEVKFETYDFFIIIGTVRFQENNIMLAKEIQKMKKMFYFVRSKIDNDIRAEAWKKNYREEDLLSKMRHNCEENLKTVGSPKV
;
A
#
# COMPACT_ATOMS: atom_id res chain seq x y z
N MET A 1 -15.35 13.07 -45.38
CA MET A 1 -14.20 12.89 -44.46
C MET A 1 -14.49 13.25 -42.99
N LYS A 2 -15.15 14.37 -42.65
CA LYS A 2 -15.36 14.78 -41.23
C LYS A 2 -16.29 13.84 -40.42
N THR A 3 -17.28 13.21 -41.05
CA THR A 3 -18.25 12.34 -40.37
C THR A 3 -17.66 10.98 -39.96
N SER A 4 -16.87 10.34 -40.81
CA SER A 4 -16.19 9.07 -40.51
C SER A 4 -15.16 9.20 -39.39
N MET A 5 -14.47 10.34 -39.30
CA MET A 5 -13.47 10.59 -38.26
C MET A 5 -14.09 10.75 -36.86
N LYS A 6 -15.31 11.32 -36.76
CA LYS A 6 -16.11 11.39 -35.52
C LYS A 6 -16.61 10.02 -35.05
N ILE A 7 -17.04 9.16 -35.98
CA ILE A 7 -17.50 7.79 -35.68
C ILE A 7 -16.33 6.92 -35.20
N LEU A 8 -15.15 7.06 -35.80
CA LEU A 8 -13.94 6.40 -35.34
C LEU A 8 -13.51 6.87 -33.95
N THR A 9 -13.53 8.18 -33.66
CA THR A 9 -13.20 8.68 -32.32
C THR A 9 -14.20 8.23 -31.26
N SER A 10 -15.49 8.22 -31.56
CA SER A 10 -16.52 7.76 -30.62
C SER A 10 -16.44 6.26 -30.36
N SER A 11 -16.16 5.44 -31.38
CA SER A 11 -16.00 3.98 -31.21
C SER A 11 -14.70 3.61 -30.53
N MET A 12 -13.60 4.35 -30.76
CA MET A 12 -12.36 4.21 -30.01
C MET A 12 -12.54 4.60 -28.54
N LYS A 13 -13.26 5.69 -28.26
CA LYS A 13 -13.56 6.17 -26.90
C LYS A 13 -14.49 5.23 -26.15
N LEU A 14 -15.51 4.67 -26.82
CA LEU A 14 -16.35 3.61 -26.27
C LEU A 14 -15.53 2.35 -25.98
N ARG A 15 -14.65 1.91 -26.91
CA ARG A 15 -13.78 0.75 -26.69
C ARG A 15 -12.83 0.93 -25.52
N THR A 16 -12.18 2.09 -25.38
CA THR A 16 -11.29 2.37 -24.24
C THR A 16 -12.04 2.51 -22.92
N MET A 17 -13.27 3.04 -22.92
CA MET A 17 -14.12 3.05 -21.72
C MET A 17 -14.56 1.65 -21.33
N THR A 18 -15.03 0.82 -22.27
CA THR A 18 -15.39 -0.57 -22.00
C THR A 18 -14.19 -1.44 -21.61
N SER A 19 -12.97 -1.09 -22.02
CA SER A 19 -11.78 -1.85 -21.60
C SER A 19 -11.41 -1.57 -20.15
N LEU A 20 -11.63 -0.34 -19.66
CA LEU A 20 -11.36 0.04 -18.27
C LEU A 20 -12.40 -0.54 -17.29
N GLU A 21 -13.65 -0.73 -17.76
CA GLU A 21 -14.71 -1.39 -16.98
C GLU A 21 -14.41 -2.88 -16.70
N ASN A 22 -13.49 -3.51 -17.44
CA ASN A 22 -13.12 -4.93 -17.27
C ASN A 22 -11.75 -5.13 -16.59
N VAL A 23 -11.00 -4.07 -16.30
CA VAL A 23 -9.70 -4.18 -15.63
C VAL A 23 -9.94 -4.29 -14.12
N THR A 24 -9.46 -5.37 -13.52
CA THR A 24 -9.44 -5.53 -12.06
C THR A 24 -8.08 -5.14 -11.52
N LEU A 25 -8.05 -4.30 -10.48
CA LEU A 25 -6.87 -3.90 -9.73
C LEU A 25 -6.82 -4.65 -8.39
N ASN A 26 -5.76 -5.41 -8.14
CA ASN A 26 -5.53 -6.16 -6.91
C ASN A 26 -4.44 -5.48 -6.08
N ILE A 27 -4.81 -4.96 -4.93
CA ILE A 27 -3.93 -4.25 -4.01
C ILE A 27 -3.72 -5.10 -2.76
N ALA A 28 -2.48 -5.52 -2.51
CA ALA A 28 -2.12 -6.17 -1.25
C ALA A 28 -1.76 -5.11 -0.20
N VAL A 29 -2.35 -5.19 0.99
CA VAL A 29 -1.97 -4.39 2.15
C VAL A 29 -1.32 -5.31 3.17
N THR A 30 -0.11 -4.99 3.58
CA THR A 30 0.70 -5.78 4.52
C THR A 30 1.43 -4.85 5.47
N GLY A 31 1.95 -5.38 6.56
CA GLY A 31 2.58 -4.60 7.61
C GLY A 31 2.66 -5.42 8.89
N GLU A 32 3.32 -4.89 9.90
CA GLU A 32 3.44 -5.62 11.17
C GLU A 32 2.14 -5.63 11.96
N SER A 33 1.99 -6.60 12.85
CA SER A 33 0.87 -6.58 13.79
C SER A 33 0.89 -5.28 14.60
N GLY A 34 -0.28 -4.67 14.78
CA GLY A 34 -0.40 -3.37 15.44
C GLY A 34 0.07 -2.17 14.61
N SER A 35 0.46 -2.34 13.33
CA SER A 35 0.86 -1.23 12.46
C SER A 35 -0.30 -0.32 12.02
N GLY A 36 -1.55 -0.70 12.29
CA GLY A 36 -2.73 0.04 11.85
C GLY A 36 -3.24 -0.35 10.46
N LYS A 37 -2.80 -1.50 9.93
CA LYS A 37 -3.23 -2.08 8.65
C LYS A 37 -4.76 -2.18 8.51
N SER A 38 -5.44 -2.78 9.47
CA SER A 38 -6.91 -2.94 9.40
C SER A 38 -7.63 -1.60 9.48
N THR A 39 -7.15 -0.67 10.31
CA THR A 39 -7.66 0.72 10.34
C THR A 39 -7.48 1.43 8.99
N PHE A 40 -6.33 1.25 8.34
CA PHE A 40 -6.07 1.81 7.02
C PHE A 40 -7.01 1.24 5.95
N VAL A 41 -7.23 -0.08 5.97
CA VAL A 41 -8.15 -0.75 5.06
C VAL A 41 -9.59 -0.26 5.27
N ASN A 42 -10.06 -0.17 6.52
CA ASN A 42 -11.40 0.36 6.83
C ASN A 42 -11.58 1.80 6.34
N ALA A 43 -10.58 2.66 6.58
CA ALA A 43 -10.59 4.04 6.11
C ALA A 43 -10.63 4.14 4.58
N LEU A 44 -9.88 3.28 3.87
CA LEU A 44 -9.90 3.22 2.40
C LEU A 44 -11.25 2.76 1.84
N LEU A 45 -11.98 1.95 2.61
CA LEU A 45 -13.31 1.46 2.26
C LEU A 45 -14.45 2.40 2.70
N GLY A 46 -14.16 3.47 3.45
CA GLY A 46 -15.16 4.37 4.01
C GLY A 46 -16.01 3.71 5.11
N LEU A 47 -15.46 2.71 5.81
CA LEU A 47 -16.14 2.03 6.90
C LEU A 47 -15.77 2.70 8.23
N ASP A 48 -16.78 3.14 8.97
CA ASP A 48 -16.59 3.69 10.31
C ASP A 48 -16.59 2.55 11.35
N GLY A 49 -15.42 2.31 11.96
CA GLY A 49 -15.27 1.42 13.13
C GLY A 49 -14.40 0.18 12.91
N ASP A 50 -14.36 -0.67 13.93
CA ASP A 50 -13.70 -1.98 13.92
C ASP A 50 -14.63 -2.98 13.21
N GLY A 51 -14.79 -2.84 11.90
CA GLY A 51 -15.37 -3.91 11.08
C GLY A 51 -14.58 -5.19 11.29
N ASP A 52 -15.27 -6.32 11.46
CA ASP A 52 -14.69 -7.65 11.72
C ASP A 52 -13.89 -8.14 10.51
N HIS A 53 -12.68 -7.59 10.35
CA HIS A 53 -11.75 -7.96 9.31
C HIS A 53 -10.86 -9.07 9.82
N HIS A 54 -11.11 -10.27 9.31
CA HIS A 54 -10.19 -11.37 9.44
C HIS A 54 -9.00 -11.15 8.49
N GLU A 55 -7.78 -11.30 9.01
CA GLU A 55 -6.57 -11.26 8.18
C GLU A 55 -6.62 -12.33 7.10
N GLY A 56 -6.25 -11.99 5.87
CA GLY A 56 -6.25 -12.86 4.70
C GLY A 56 -7.47 -12.74 3.79
N HIS A 57 -8.38 -11.81 4.05
CA HIS A 57 -9.62 -11.66 3.30
C HIS A 57 -9.55 -10.57 2.22
N GLN A 58 -10.14 -10.88 1.06
CA GLN A 58 -10.38 -9.94 -0.02
C GLN A 58 -11.59 -9.06 0.32
N ILE A 59 -11.46 -7.76 0.12
CA ILE A 59 -12.50 -6.79 0.42
C ILE A 59 -12.77 -5.96 -0.84
N LEU A 60 -14.06 -5.78 -1.13
CA LEU A 60 -14.55 -5.08 -2.31
C LEU A 60 -15.08 -3.70 -1.90
N PRO A 61 -14.49 -2.60 -2.40
CA PRO A 61 -15.04 -1.27 -2.17
C PRO A 61 -16.45 -1.15 -2.77
N PRO A 62 -17.44 -0.60 -2.04
CA PRO A 62 -18.84 -0.54 -2.50
C PRO A 62 -19.05 0.18 -3.84
N HIS A 63 -18.19 1.16 -4.14
CA HIS A 63 -18.30 2.01 -5.33
C HIS A 63 -17.25 1.71 -6.41
N GLN A 64 -16.37 0.72 -6.19
CA GLN A 64 -15.30 0.36 -7.13
C GLN A 64 -15.14 -1.16 -7.18
N PRO A 65 -16.06 -1.90 -7.83
CA PRO A 65 -16.06 -3.37 -7.86
C PRO A 65 -14.82 -3.96 -8.55
N ASN A 66 -14.16 -3.15 -9.38
CA ASN A 66 -12.93 -3.50 -10.07
C ASN A 66 -11.68 -3.35 -9.20
N VAL A 67 -11.78 -2.78 -7.99
CA VAL A 67 -10.67 -2.70 -7.05
C VAL A 67 -10.85 -3.77 -6.00
N LYS A 68 -9.80 -4.55 -5.75
CA LYS A 68 -9.76 -5.62 -4.75
C LYS A 68 -8.65 -5.29 -3.76
N ILE A 69 -9.02 -5.06 -2.51
CA ILE A 69 -8.07 -4.81 -1.43
C ILE A 69 -7.92 -6.10 -0.64
N TRP A 70 -6.68 -6.55 -0.45
CA TRP A 70 -6.36 -7.77 0.26
C TRP A 70 -5.65 -7.39 1.56
N ASP A 71 -6.29 -7.59 2.70
CA ASP A 71 -5.65 -7.42 4.01
C ASP A 71 -4.80 -8.68 4.28
N LEU A 72 -3.49 -8.59 4.13
CA LEU A 72 -2.58 -9.71 4.34
C LEU A 72 -2.18 -9.80 5.80
N SER A 73 -2.00 -11.03 6.28
CA SER A 73 -1.58 -11.29 7.65
C SER A 73 -0.26 -10.59 8.00
N GLY A 74 -0.17 -10.15 9.26
CA GLY A 74 0.93 -9.33 9.74
C GLY A 74 2.31 -9.99 9.59
N ILE A 75 3.30 -9.21 9.16
CA ILE A 75 4.71 -9.62 9.18
C ILE A 75 5.29 -9.36 10.59
N GLY A 76 6.34 -10.05 11.02
CA GLY A 76 6.95 -9.80 12.34
C GLY A 76 7.01 -10.99 13.29
N THR A 77 6.79 -12.21 12.80
CA THR A 77 7.22 -13.39 13.55
C THR A 77 8.75 -13.45 13.58
N PRO A 78 9.39 -13.93 14.68
CA PRO A 78 10.86 -14.00 14.79
C PRO A 78 11.56 -14.77 13.66
N ASN A 79 10.83 -15.67 12.99
CA ASN A 79 11.30 -16.48 11.87
C ASN A 79 10.78 -15.99 10.50
N PHE A 80 10.45 -14.71 10.39
CA PHE A 80 9.92 -14.14 9.15
C PHE A 80 10.91 -14.30 7.99
N LYS A 81 10.45 -14.90 6.90
CA LYS A 81 11.20 -15.06 5.65
C LYS A 81 10.40 -14.44 4.52
N ALA A 82 10.76 -13.22 4.11
CA ALA A 82 10.02 -12.43 3.11
C ALA A 82 9.66 -13.22 1.84
N LYS A 83 10.62 -13.96 1.27
CA LYS A 83 10.39 -14.78 0.08
C LYS A 83 9.38 -15.92 0.29
N LYS A 84 9.39 -16.55 1.46
CA LYS A 84 8.45 -17.63 1.80
C LYS A 84 7.05 -17.04 2.00
N TYR A 85 6.95 -15.97 2.77
CA TYR A 85 5.71 -15.23 3.00
C TYR A 85 5.06 -14.80 1.68
N LEU A 86 5.81 -14.13 0.79
CA LEU A 86 5.30 -13.67 -0.51
C LEU A 86 4.75 -14.81 -1.37
N LYS A 87 5.36 -16.01 -1.33
CA LYS A 87 4.81 -17.19 -2.00
C LYS A 87 3.53 -17.70 -1.35
N GLU A 88 3.47 -17.72 -0.02
CA GLU A 88 2.28 -18.18 0.73
C GLU A 88 1.07 -17.28 0.47
N VAL A 89 1.27 -15.97 0.41
CA VAL A 89 0.22 -14.99 0.06
C VAL A 89 -0.02 -14.87 -1.45
N LYS A 90 0.63 -15.70 -2.29
CA LYS A 90 0.48 -15.72 -3.75
C LYS A 90 0.75 -14.36 -4.40
N PHE A 91 1.93 -13.77 -4.15
CA PHE A 91 2.29 -12.40 -4.55
C PHE A 91 2.00 -12.04 -6.02
N GLU A 92 1.99 -13.02 -6.92
CA GLU A 92 1.67 -12.86 -8.34
C GLU A 92 0.26 -12.33 -8.60
N THR A 93 -0.68 -12.53 -7.68
CA THR A 93 -2.09 -12.10 -7.79
C THR A 93 -2.27 -10.59 -7.66
N TYR A 94 -1.30 -9.88 -7.08
CA TYR A 94 -1.41 -8.46 -6.78
C TYR A 94 -0.68 -7.61 -7.82
N ASP A 95 -1.26 -6.48 -8.18
CA ASP A 95 -0.64 -5.51 -9.09
C ASP A 95 0.46 -4.72 -8.37
N PHE A 96 0.18 -4.33 -7.13
CA PHE A 96 1.16 -3.69 -6.24
C PHE A 96 0.85 -3.93 -4.76
N PHE A 97 1.81 -3.57 -3.92
CA PHE A 97 1.75 -3.73 -2.47
C PHE A 97 1.69 -2.37 -1.77
N ILE A 98 1.01 -2.32 -0.64
CA ILE A 98 1.06 -1.22 0.34
C ILE A 98 1.64 -1.82 1.63
N ILE A 99 2.81 -1.35 2.04
CA ILE A 99 3.48 -1.75 3.28
C ILE A 99 3.20 -0.68 4.34
N ILE A 100 2.46 -1.04 5.38
CA ILE A 100 2.14 -0.19 6.52
C ILE A 100 3.20 -0.41 7.61
N GLY A 101 3.85 0.66 8.05
CA GLY A 101 4.84 0.62 9.13
C GLY A 101 4.64 1.73 10.16
N THR A 102 5.01 1.48 11.41
CA THR A 102 4.96 2.46 12.52
C THR A 102 6.37 2.80 13.01
N VAL A 103 6.65 4.06 13.34
CA VAL A 103 7.82 4.57 14.09
C VAL A 103 9.22 4.38 13.45
N ARG A 104 9.60 3.17 13.02
CA ARG A 104 10.88 2.89 12.35
C ARG A 104 10.66 1.89 11.22
N PHE A 105 11.38 2.08 10.12
CA PHE A 105 11.42 1.08 9.05
C PHE A 105 12.11 -0.18 9.60
N GLN A 106 11.34 -1.11 10.17
CA GLN A 106 11.86 -2.35 10.72
C GLN A 106 12.54 -3.19 9.63
N GLU A 107 13.50 -4.03 10.02
CA GLU A 107 14.26 -4.88 9.10
C GLU A 107 13.32 -5.75 8.24
N ASN A 108 12.22 -6.23 8.82
CA ASN A 108 11.18 -6.99 8.12
C ASN A 108 10.55 -6.22 6.96
N ASN A 109 10.26 -4.92 7.16
CA ASN A 109 9.71 -4.06 6.11
C ASN A 109 10.72 -3.86 4.96
N ILE A 110 12.01 -3.69 5.29
CA ILE A 110 13.09 -3.57 4.27
C ILE A 110 13.24 -4.89 3.50
N MET A 111 13.27 -6.02 4.21
CA MET A 111 13.36 -7.34 3.58
C MET A 111 12.19 -7.62 2.64
N LEU A 112 10.98 -7.27 3.08
CA LEU A 112 9.77 -7.43 2.28
C LEU A 112 9.82 -6.53 1.03
N ALA A 113 10.13 -5.25 1.18
CA ALA A 113 10.25 -4.30 0.07
C ALA A 113 11.30 -4.75 -0.97
N LYS A 114 12.46 -5.24 -0.51
CA LYS A 114 13.52 -5.78 -1.37
C LYS A 114 13.04 -6.99 -2.16
N GLU A 115 12.32 -7.89 -1.53
CA GLU A 115 11.85 -9.09 -2.21
C GLU A 115 10.72 -8.80 -3.20
N ILE A 116 9.81 -7.87 -2.88
CA ILE A 116 8.79 -7.36 -3.81
C ILE A 116 9.44 -6.75 -5.06
N GLN A 117 10.50 -5.95 -4.91
CA GLN A 117 11.22 -5.38 -6.05
C GLN A 117 11.95 -6.44 -6.88
N LYS A 118 12.57 -7.45 -6.26
CA LYS A 118 13.17 -8.58 -7.00
C LYS A 118 12.14 -9.32 -7.83
N MET A 119 10.89 -9.35 -7.37
CA MET A 119 9.74 -9.91 -8.07
C MET A 119 9.15 -8.96 -9.13
N LYS A 120 9.78 -7.79 -9.36
CA LYS A 120 9.36 -6.75 -10.31
C LYS A 120 7.96 -6.21 -10.05
N LYS A 121 7.53 -6.20 -8.79
CA LYS A 121 6.26 -5.60 -8.37
C LYS A 121 6.53 -4.24 -7.74
N MET A 122 5.58 -3.33 -7.90
CA MET A 122 5.62 -2.02 -7.26
C MET A 122 5.15 -2.13 -5.80
N PHE A 123 5.64 -1.24 -4.95
CA PHE A 123 5.10 -1.08 -3.62
C PHE A 123 5.05 0.40 -3.21
N TYR A 124 4.15 0.70 -2.30
CA TYR A 124 4.06 1.95 -1.57
C TYR A 124 4.36 1.69 -0.11
N PHE A 125 5.11 2.59 0.53
CA PHE A 125 5.29 2.55 1.98
C PHE A 125 4.46 3.65 2.62
N VAL A 126 3.64 3.28 3.60
CA VAL A 126 2.81 4.19 4.37
C VAL A 126 3.26 4.15 5.82
N ARG A 127 3.76 5.29 6.32
CA ARG A 127 4.07 5.48 7.74
C ARG A 127 2.79 5.87 8.48
N SER A 128 2.32 5.01 9.35
CA SER A 128 1.15 5.25 10.20
C SER A 128 1.55 5.82 11.56
N LYS A 129 0.54 6.21 12.36
CA LYS A 129 0.68 6.70 13.74
C LYS A 129 1.56 7.95 13.89
N ILE A 130 1.55 8.83 12.89
CA ILE A 130 2.26 10.12 12.92
C ILE A 130 1.73 11.01 14.06
N ASP A 131 0.45 10.90 14.39
CA ASP A 131 -0.18 11.59 15.51
C ASP A 131 0.41 11.16 16.87
N ASN A 132 0.78 9.89 17.03
CA ASN A 132 1.51 9.42 18.23
C ASN A 132 2.91 10.01 18.30
N ASP A 133 3.64 10.03 17.18
CA ASP A 133 4.98 10.62 17.09
C ASP A 133 4.94 12.12 17.46
N ILE A 134 3.92 12.84 16.96
CA ILE A 134 3.66 14.25 17.31
C ILE A 134 3.41 14.42 18.81
N ARG A 135 2.46 13.66 19.39
CA ARG A 135 2.15 13.73 20.83
C ARG A 135 3.36 13.43 21.70
N ALA A 136 4.20 12.47 21.31
CA ALA A 136 5.39 12.07 22.04
C ALA A 136 6.50 13.14 22.06
N GLU A 137 6.52 14.04 21.07
CA GLU A 137 7.56 15.06 20.89
C GLU A 137 7.09 16.47 21.30
N ALA A 138 5.78 16.68 21.47
CA ALA A 138 5.15 17.97 21.73
C ALA A 138 5.62 18.67 23.03
N TRP A 139 6.17 17.92 23.99
CA TRP A 139 6.68 18.49 25.26
C TRP A 139 8.05 19.19 25.13
N LYS A 140 8.73 19.05 23.99
CA LYS A 140 10.07 19.62 23.80
C LYS A 140 10.02 21.14 23.65
N LYS A 141 10.92 21.84 24.34
CA LYS A 141 10.97 23.31 24.41
C LYS A 141 11.03 24.02 23.05
N ASN A 142 11.66 23.40 22.04
CA ASN A 142 11.80 23.93 20.68
C ASN A 142 11.03 23.06 19.66
N TYR A 143 9.89 22.49 20.07
CA TYR A 143 9.10 21.64 19.20
C TYR A 143 8.53 22.42 18.00
N ARG A 144 8.74 21.87 16.80
CA ARG A 144 8.10 22.29 15.56
C ARG A 144 7.63 21.05 14.81
N GLU A 145 6.33 20.96 14.57
CA GLU A 145 5.72 19.81 13.89
C GLU A 145 6.34 19.58 12.50
N GLU A 146 6.56 20.64 11.73
CA GLU A 146 7.17 20.59 10.40
C GLU A 146 8.56 19.92 10.40
N ASP A 147 9.38 20.23 11.40
CA ASP A 147 10.73 19.67 11.54
C ASP A 147 10.66 18.17 11.86
N LEU A 148 9.69 17.76 12.70
CA LEU A 148 9.44 16.36 13.01
C LEU A 148 8.95 15.59 11.78
N LEU A 149 7.95 16.11 11.07
CA LEU A 149 7.41 15.51 9.84
C LEU A 149 8.50 15.35 8.78
N SER A 150 9.34 16.38 8.59
CA SER A 150 10.46 16.36 7.66
C SER A 150 11.49 15.28 8.04
N LYS A 151 11.83 15.19 9.32
CA LYS A 151 12.74 14.16 9.84
C LYS A 151 12.18 12.74 9.63
N MET A 152 10.89 12.54 9.85
CA MET A 152 10.24 11.24 9.65
C MET A 152 10.20 10.85 8.18
N ARG A 153 9.86 11.77 7.28
CA ARG A 153 9.90 11.54 5.82
C ARG A 153 11.32 11.19 5.37
N HIS A 154 12.31 11.98 5.76
CA HIS A 154 13.71 11.72 5.41
C HIS A 154 14.18 10.36 5.91
N ASN A 155 13.80 9.97 7.14
CA ASN A 155 14.11 8.65 7.66
C ASN A 155 13.50 7.52 6.82
N CYS A 156 12.27 7.67 6.34
CA CYS A 156 11.67 6.70 5.43
C CYS A 156 12.42 6.62 4.10
N GLU A 157 12.75 7.77 3.50
CA GLU A 157 13.48 7.85 2.23
C GLU A 157 14.86 7.18 2.32
N GLU A 158 15.64 7.47 3.36
CA GLU A 158 16.96 6.87 3.56
C GLU A 158 16.89 5.35 3.70
N ASN A 159 15.92 4.82 4.45
CA ASN A 159 15.73 3.38 4.57
C ASN A 159 15.31 2.75 3.23
N LEU A 160 14.46 3.43 2.46
CA LEU A 160 13.99 2.97 1.15
C LEU A 160 15.07 3.03 0.06
N LYS A 161 16.03 3.96 0.13
CA LYS A 161 17.18 3.99 -0.79
C LYS A 161 17.93 2.66 -0.78
N THR A 162 17.99 1.97 0.36
CA THR A 162 18.66 0.67 0.48
C THR A 162 17.93 -0.47 -0.25
N VAL A 163 16.66 -0.27 -0.62
CA VAL A 163 15.83 -1.24 -1.32
C VAL A 163 16.16 -1.25 -2.82
N GLY A 164 16.55 -0.09 -3.36
CA GLY A 164 16.77 0.13 -4.80
C GLY A 164 15.55 0.76 -5.48
N SER A 165 15.69 1.14 -6.75
CA SER A 165 14.55 1.55 -7.59
C SER A 165 14.18 0.41 -8.53
N PRO A 166 12.89 0.15 -8.80
CA PRO A 166 12.50 -0.78 -9.85
C PRO A 166 13.11 -0.30 -11.18
N LYS A 167 13.75 -1.20 -11.92
CA LYS A 167 14.11 -0.90 -13.31
C LYS A 167 12.81 -0.85 -14.12
N VAL A 168 12.45 0.35 -14.55
CA VAL A 168 11.32 0.61 -15.47
C VAL A 168 11.64 0.00 -16.84
#